data_AF-A0A7C7T6V6-F1
#
_entry.id   AF-A0A7C7T6V6-F1
#
_cell.length_a   1.000
_cell.length_b   1.000
_cell.length_c   1.000
_cell.angle_alpha   90.00
_cell.angle_beta   90.00
_cell.angle_gamma   90.00
#
_symmetry.space_group_name_H-M   'P 1'
#
loop_
_entity.id
_entity.type
_entity.pdbx_description
1 polymer ?
#
loop_
_entity_poly.entity_id
_entity_poly.type
_entity_poly.pdbx_seq_one_letter_code
_entity_poly.pdbx_strand_id
1 'polypeptide(L)'
;MECPGERSLKLLIRLVLVGISLLIVLIAVTILLRPPEESASLTQATAVNQPVVDGRVTVEVLNAGGVSGVARKATAILRSAGFDVVSFGNASSFDQVESAVVDRIGDPNPALSVASVLGIRNVRSEPDSNLYLDISVLLGSQWLPPADSTQSEETTTAWWDLWSWLPR
;
A
#
# COMPACT_ATOMS: atom_id res chain seq x y z
N MET A 1 -50.92 55.51 -2.96
CA MET A 1 -50.15 56.41 -3.85
C MET A 1 -48.70 56.20 -3.45
N GLU A 2 -48.14 55.04 -3.83
CA GLU A 2 -46.86 54.55 -3.27
C GLU A 2 -45.68 55.34 -3.83
N CYS A 3 -44.79 55.76 -2.93
CA CYS A 3 -43.59 56.52 -3.25
C CYS A 3 -42.69 55.75 -4.25
N PRO A 4 -42.09 56.42 -5.24
CA PRO A 4 -41.33 55.79 -6.32
C PRO A 4 -40.12 54.97 -5.85
N GLY A 5 -39.58 55.23 -4.65
CA GLY A 5 -38.47 54.45 -4.06
C GLY A 5 -38.86 53.05 -3.57
N GLU A 6 -40.12 52.82 -3.20
CA GLU A 6 -40.55 51.54 -2.60
C GLU A 6 -40.69 50.42 -3.63
N ARG A 7 -41.04 50.77 -4.87
CA ARG A 7 -41.09 49.84 -6.01
C ARG A 7 -39.69 49.37 -6.41
N SER A 8 -38.72 50.29 -6.46
CA SER A 8 -37.33 50.00 -6.76
C SER A 8 -36.70 49.07 -5.72
N LEU A 9 -36.98 49.29 -4.43
CA LEU A 9 -36.49 48.42 -3.36
C LEU A 9 -37.09 47.00 -3.43
N LYS A 10 -38.41 46.89 -3.66
CA LYS A 10 -39.08 45.58 -3.82
C LYS A 10 -38.56 44.81 -5.05
N LEU A 11 -38.21 45.51 -6.13
CA LEU A 11 -37.60 44.92 -7.33
C LEU A 11 -36.18 44.42 -7.05
N LEU A 12 -35.35 45.21 -6.35
CA LEU A 12 -34.00 44.81 -5.96
C LEU A 12 -34.02 43.58 -5.04
N ILE A 13 -34.92 43.55 -4.05
CA ILE A 13 -35.07 42.39 -3.15
C ILE A 13 -35.47 41.13 -3.94
N ARG A 14 -36.39 41.23 -4.90
CA ARG A 14 -36.79 40.09 -5.75
C ARG A 14 -35.64 39.58 -6.60
N LEU A 15 -34.83 40.47 -7.18
CA LEU A 15 -33.66 40.07 -7.97
C LEU A 15 -32.60 39.35 -7.12
N VAL A 16 -32.36 39.85 -5.90
CA VAL A 16 -31.45 39.19 -4.95
C VAL A 16 -31.97 37.81 -4.54
N LEU A 17 -33.27 37.68 -4.23
CA LEU A 17 -33.88 36.40 -3.87
C LEU A 17 -33.80 35.37 -5.01
N VAL A 18 -34.03 35.80 -6.26
CA VAL A 18 -33.88 34.93 -7.44
C VAL A 18 -32.43 34.50 -7.62
N GLY A 19 -31.47 35.42 -7.46
CA GLY A 19 -30.05 35.10 -7.54
C GLY A 19 -29.59 34.09 -6.49
N ILE A 20 -30.03 34.25 -5.24
CA ILE A 20 -29.72 33.32 -4.15
C ILE A 20 -30.34 31.94 -4.43
N SER A 21 -31.58 31.89 -4.91
CA SER A 21 -32.23 30.62 -5.27
C SER A 21 -31.47 29.89 -6.38
N LEU A 22 -31.02 30.60 -7.41
CA LEU A 22 -30.22 30.03 -8.49
C LEU A 22 -28.87 29.48 -7.98
N LEU A 23 -28.22 30.19 -7.06
CA LEU A 23 -26.97 29.77 -6.45
C LEU A 23 -27.15 28.50 -5.60
N ILE A 24 -28.20 28.42 -4.79
CA ILE A 24 -28.51 27.24 -3.97
C ILE A 24 -28.74 26.01 -4.86
N VAL A 25 -29.51 26.18 -5.95
CA VAL A 25 -29.76 25.09 -6.91
C VAL A 25 -28.46 24.64 -7.58
N LEU A 26 -27.59 25.58 -7.97
CA LEU A 26 -26.30 25.25 -8.58
C LEU A 26 -25.41 24.47 -7.61
N ILE A 27 -25.34 24.89 -6.34
CA ILE A 27 -24.61 24.16 -5.29
C ILE A 27 -25.20 22.76 -5.09
N ALA A 28 -26.53 22.63 -4.98
CA ALA A 28 -27.19 21.34 -4.80
C ALA A 28 -26.91 20.38 -5.96
N VAL A 29 -26.95 20.88 -7.21
CA VAL A 29 -26.61 20.11 -8.41
C VAL A 29 -25.13 19.67 -8.38
N THR A 30 -24.21 20.54 -7.95
CA THR A 30 -22.80 20.14 -7.78
C THR A 30 -22.62 19.07 -6.70
N ILE A 31 -23.42 19.07 -5.63
CA ILE A 31 -23.36 18.04 -4.58
C ILE A 31 -23.95 16.72 -5.11
N LEU A 32 -25.07 16.79 -5.85
CA LEU A 32 -25.78 15.60 -6.36
C LEU A 32 -25.03 14.89 -7.49
N LEU A 33 -24.23 15.64 -8.27
CA LEU A 33 -23.41 15.11 -9.37
C LEU A 33 -21.97 14.76 -8.94
N ARG A 34 -21.60 14.95 -7.66
CA ARG A 34 -20.29 14.49 -7.17
C ARG A 34 -20.27 12.96 -7.18
N PRO A 35 -19.27 12.31 -7.81
CA PRO A 35 -19.04 10.88 -7.61
C PRO A 35 -18.79 10.64 -6.11
N PRO A 36 -19.14 9.45 -5.58
CA PRO A 36 -18.94 9.13 -4.17
C PRO A 36 -17.46 9.34 -3.83
N GLU A 37 -17.18 10.35 -2.99
CA GLU A 37 -15.84 10.57 -2.48
C GLU A 37 -15.48 9.37 -1.61
N GLU A 38 -14.47 8.64 -2.05
CA GLU A 38 -13.77 7.62 -1.27
C GLU A 38 -13.35 8.27 0.04
N SER A 39 -14.12 7.96 1.08
CA SER A 39 -14.14 8.70 2.32
C SER A 39 -12.85 8.40 3.07
N ALA A 40 -11.87 9.29 2.94
CA ALA A 40 -10.76 9.37 3.89
C ALA A 40 -11.35 9.64 5.28
N SER A 41 -11.53 8.56 6.03
CA SER A 41 -12.16 8.57 7.35
C SER A 41 -11.23 9.22 8.36
N LEU A 42 -11.62 10.40 8.85
CA LEU A 42 -11.10 10.94 10.09
C LEU A 42 -12.19 10.82 11.15
N THR A 43 -11.85 10.07 12.21
CA THR A 43 -12.52 9.99 13.52
C THR A 43 -13.65 8.95 13.62
N GLN A 44 -13.45 7.87 14.40
CA GLN A 44 -13.72 7.90 15.85
C GLN A 44 -13.37 6.56 16.52
N ALA A 45 -12.62 6.66 17.61
CA ALA A 45 -12.32 5.57 18.53
C ALA A 45 -13.61 4.94 19.10
N THR A 46 -13.71 3.61 18.99
CA THR A 46 -14.47 2.77 19.92
C THR A 46 -13.53 1.65 20.35
N ALA A 47 -13.37 1.51 21.66
CA ALA A 47 -12.42 0.61 22.30
C ALA A 47 -12.60 -0.85 21.85
N VAL A 48 -11.60 -1.39 21.16
CA VAL A 48 -11.22 -2.79 21.31
C VAL A 48 -9.92 -2.78 22.09
N ASN A 49 -9.94 -3.45 23.23
CA ASN A 49 -8.75 -3.84 23.97
C ASN A 49 -8.01 -4.90 23.13
N GLN A 50 -7.43 -4.49 22.00
CA GLN A 50 -6.42 -5.26 21.31
C GLN A 50 -5.11 -5.05 22.05
N PRO A 51 -4.36 -6.12 22.36
CA PRO A 51 -3.02 -5.95 22.89
C PRO A 51 -2.27 -5.07 21.90
N VAL A 52 -1.57 -4.06 22.41
CA VAL A 52 -0.64 -3.24 21.65
C VAL A 52 0.31 -4.19 20.93
N VAL A 53 0.02 -4.49 19.66
CA VAL A 53 1.02 -5.04 18.76
C VAL A 53 1.79 -3.83 18.31
N ASP A 54 3.04 -3.74 18.75
CA ASP A 54 4.02 -2.77 18.27
C ASP A 54 4.19 -2.91 16.74
N GLY A 55 3.25 -2.31 16.00
CA GLY A 55 3.30 -1.73 14.66
C GLY A 55 4.13 -2.38 13.56
N ARG A 56 4.40 -3.69 13.61
CA ARG A 56 5.15 -4.40 12.57
C ARG A 56 4.20 -5.18 11.67
N VAL A 57 4.34 -4.94 10.37
CA VAL A 57 3.65 -5.68 9.32
C VAL A 57 4.03 -7.15 9.41
N THR A 58 3.04 -7.98 9.70
CA THR A 58 3.17 -9.43 9.85
C THR A 58 3.01 -10.14 8.50
N VAL A 59 3.98 -10.98 8.16
CA VAL A 59 4.06 -11.61 6.84
C VAL A 59 4.19 -13.12 6.99
N GLU A 60 3.43 -13.87 6.22
CA GLU A 60 3.73 -15.28 5.95
C GLU A 60 4.35 -15.46 4.56
N VAL A 61 5.24 -16.44 4.41
CA VAL A 61 5.92 -16.72 3.14
C VAL A 61 5.73 -18.18 2.74
N LEU A 62 5.02 -18.40 1.63
CA LEU A 62 4.65 -19.72 1.16
C LEU A 62 5.32 -20.03 -0.19
N ASN A 63 6.03 -21.15 -0.25
CA ASN A 63 6.52 -21.73 -1.49
C ASN A 63 5.36 -22.38 -2.25
N ALA A 64 4.91 -21.72 -3.32
CA ALA A 64 3.85 -22.20 -4.18
C ALA A 64 4.33 -22.67 -5.56
N GLY A 65 5.63 -22.62 -5.82
CA GLY A 65 6.26 -23.06 -7.06
C GLY A 65 7.09 -24.33 -6.94
N GLY A 66 7.17 -24.93 -5.74
CA GLY A 66 7.91 -26.18 -5.50
C GLY A 66 9.43 -26.03 -5.48
N VAL A 67 9.97 -24.81 -5.42
CA VAL A 67 11.42 -24.58 -5.43
C VAL A 67 11.99 -24.69 -4.03
N SER A 68 12.91 -25.63 -3.82
CA SER A 68 13.50 -25.88 -2.50
C SER A 68 14.24 -24.64 -1.97
N GLY A 69 13.99 -24.30 -0.71
CA GLY A 69 14.66 -23.19 -0.02
C GLY A 69 14.17 -21.78 -0.38
N VAL A 70 13.25 -21.64 -1.33
CA VAL A 70 12.81 -20.33 -1.84
C VAL A 70 12.14 -19.47 -0.76
N ALA A 71 11.24 -20.06 0.04
CA ALA A 71 10.56 -19.37 1.14
C ALA A 71 11.54 -18.92 2.23
N ARG A 72 12.57 -19.73 2.52
CA ARG A 72 13.64 -19.36 3.46
C ARG A 72 14.44 -18.16 2.97
N LYS A 73 14.75 -18.10 1.67
CA LYS A 73 15.51 -17.00 1.08
C LYS A 73 14.71 -15.69 1.09
N ALA A 74 13.45 -15.72 0.66
CA ALA A 74 12.56 -14.57 0.74
C ALA A 74 12.36 -14.09 2.20
N THR A 75 12.24 -15.01 3.15
CA THR A 75 12.15 -14.69 4.58
C THR A 75 13.37 -13.92 5.09
N ALA A 76 14.58 -14.30 4.67
CA ALA A 76 15.80 -13.59 5.06
C ALA A 76 15.80 -12.15 4.53
N ILE A 77 15.38 -11.94 3.28
CA ILE A 77 15.27 -10.62 2.64
C ILE A 77 14.26 -9.75 3.38
N LEU A 78 13.05 -10.27 3.63
CA LEU A 78 11.99 -9.52 4.32
C LEU A 78 12.39 -9.14 5.75
N ARG A 79 12.99 -10.06 6.50
CA ARG A 79 13.47 -9.76 7.86
C ARG A 79 14.59 -8.72 7.85
N SER A 80 15.49 -8.78 6.87
CA SER A 80 16.55 -7.76 6.71
C SER A 80 15.98 -6.37 6.39
N ALA A 81 14.82 -6.32 5.72
CA ALA A 81 14.07 -5.09 5.42
C ALA A 81 13.16 -4.62 6.57
N GLY A 82 13.13 -5.33 7.72
CA GLY A 82 12.38 -4.93 8.91
C GLY A 82 10.94 -5.45 9.01
N PHE A 83 10.51 -6.34 8.10
CA PHE A 83 9.21 -7.00 8.19
C PHE A 83 9.21 -8.13 9.22
N ASP A 84 8.09 -8.31 9.92
CA ASP A 84 7.91 -9.42 10.85
C ASP A 84 7.38 -10.65 10.12
N VAL A 85 8.30 -11.51 9.68
CA VAL A 85 7.91 -12.79 9.08
C VAL A 85 7.54 -13.77 10.20
N VAL A 86 6.24 -13.98 10.40
CA VAL A 86 5.69 -14.82 11.47
C VAL A 86 5.72 -16.31 11.11
N SER A 87 5.64 -16.65 9.82
CA SER A 87 5.66 -18.02 9.33
C SER A 87 6.28 -18.11 7.93
N PHE A 88 6.94 -19.23 7.63
CA PHE A 88 7.32 -19.57 6.27
C PHE A 88 7.25 -21.07 6.04
N GLY A 89 6.91 -21.48 4.83
CA GLY A 89 6.73 -22.89 4.52
C GLY A 89 6.32 -23.15 3.08
N ASN A 90 5.55 -24.21 2.89
CA ASN A 90 5.00 -24.61 1.61
C ASN A 90 3.53 -24.20 1.54
N ALA A 91 3.08 -23.79 0.35
CA ALA A 91 1.65 -23.64 0.09
C ALA A 91 0.97 -25.02 0.00
N SER A 92 -0.37 -25.02 -0.04
CA SER A 92 -1.17 -26.23 -0.24
C SER A 92 -1.00 -26.85 -1.64
N SER A 93 -0.60 -26.05 -2.63
CA SER A 93 -0.25 -26.47 -3.99
C SER A 93 1.07 -25.86 -4.45
N PHE A 94 1.70 -26.49 -5.45
CA PHE A 94 3.02 -26.11 -5.98
C PHE A 94 3.00 -25.75 -7.48
N ASP A 95 1.84 -25.40 -8.00
CA ASP A 95 1.56 -25.17 -9.41
C ASP A 95 1.71 -23.70 -9.85
N GLN A 96 2.06 -22.79 -8.93
CA GLN A 96 2.21 -21.37 -9.26
C GLN A 96 3.53 -21.10 -9.98
N VAL A 97 3.44 -20.57 -11.19
CA VAL A 97 4.60 -20.12 -11.98
C VAL A 97 5.04 -18.73 -11.53
N GLU A 98 4.09 -17.80 -11.43
CA GLU A 98 4.33 -16.43 -10.99
C GLU A 98 4.18 -16.27 -9.48
N SER A 99 4.86 -15.27 -8.92
CA SER A 99 4.72 -14.93 -7.50
C SER A 99 3.68 -13.84 -7.29
N ALA A 100 3.04 -13.83 -6.13
CA ALA A 100 2.07 -12.83 -5.75
C ALA A 100 2.25 -12.40 -4.29
N VAL A 101 1.92 -11.15 -4.01
CA VAL A 101 1.73 -10.63 -2.65
C VAL A 101 0.25 -10.39 -2.43
N VAL A 102 -0.28 -10.93 -1.33
CA VAL A 102 -1.70 -10.86 -0.99
C VAL A 102 -1.88 -10.05 0.28
N ASP A 103 -2.58 -8.92 0.19
CA ASP A 103 -3.04 -8.13 1.33
C ASP A 103 -4.23 -8.83 1.99
N ARG A 104 -4.12 -9.14 3.30
CA ARG A 104 -5.13 -9.83 4.10
C ARG A 104 -5.95 -8.90 4.99
N ILE A 105 -5.63 -7.62 5.05
CA ILE A 105 -6.29 -6.64 5.94
C ILE A 105 -7.06 -5.55 5.17
N GLY A 106 -6.92 -5.49 3.85
CA GLY A 106 -7.56 -4.47 3.01
C GLY A 106 -6.78 -3.17 2.93
N ASP A 107 -5.52 -3.14 3.39
CA ASP A 107 -4.59 -2.03 3.20
C ASP A 107 -3.50 -2.43 2.19
N PRO A 108 -3.47 -1.83 0.99
CA PRO A 108 -2.50 -2.18 -0.02
C PRO A 108 -1.08 -1.69 0.28
N ASN A 109 -0.88 -0.68 1.16
CA ASN A 109 0.45 -0.06 1.34
C ASN A 109 1.50 -1.02 1.90
N PRO A 110 1.21 -1.82 2.95
CA PRO A 110 2.10 -2.86 3.43
C PRO A 110 2.44 -3.90 2.34
N ALA A 111 1.43 -4.35 1.57
CA ALA A 111 1.61 -5.33 0.51
C ALA A 111 2.50 -4.81 -0.64
N LEU A 112 2.31 -3.55 -1.05
CA LEU A 112 3.18 -2.89 -2.04
C LEU A 112 4.63 -2.77 -1.54
N SER A 113 4.81 -2.51 -0.25
CA SER A 113 6.15 -2.44 0.37
C SER A 113 6.84 -3.80 0.32
N VAL A 114 6.16 -4.88 0.73
CA VAL A 114 6.67 -6.26 0.61
C VAL A 114 6.97 -6.63 -0.84
N ALA A 115 6.08 -6.28 -1.77
CA ALA A 115 6.23 -6.56 -3.19
C ALA A 115 7.48 -5.88 -3.79
N SER A 116 7.72 -4.61 -3.43
CA SER A 116 8.91 -3.87 -3.87
C SER A 116 10.21 -4.50 -3.38
N VAL A 117 10.27 -4.93 -2.11
CA VAL A 117 11.44 -5.60 -1.52
C VAL A 117 11.71 -6.95 -2.15
N LEU A 118 10.68 -7.67 -2.61
CA LEU A 118 10.83 -8.99 -3.23
C LEU A 118 10.91 -8.95 -4.76
N GLY A 119 10.77 -7.78 -5.38
CA GLY A 119 10.71 -7.64 -6.84
C GLY A 119 9.47 -8.29 -7.47
N ILE A 120 8.37 -8.42 -6.71
CA ILE A 120 7.13 -9.06 -7.17
C ILE A 120 6.19 -7.97 -7.69
N ARG A 121 5.64 -8.18 -8.90
CA ARG A 121 4.72 -7.21 -9.53
C ARG A 121 3.25 -7.48 -9.25
N ASN A 122 2.90 -8.75 -9.04
CA ASN A 122 1.52 -9.15 -8.81
C ASN A 122 1.16 -8.91 -7.34
N VAL A 123 0.33 -7.90 -7.10
CA VAL A 123 -0.20 -7.55 -5.78
C VAL A 123 -1.72 -7.54 -5.87
N ARG A 124 -2.38 -8.25 -4.95
CA ARG A 124 -3.84 -8.32 -4.87
C ARG A 124 -4.30 -8.24 -3.42
N SER A 125 -5.53 -7.77 -3.23
CA SER A 125 -6.16 -7.71 -1.90
C SER A 125 -7.20 -8.82 -1.79
N GLU A 126 -7.06 -9.65 -0.75
CA GLU A 126 -7.99 -10.71 -0.39
C GLU A 126 -8.14 -10.74 1.14
N PRO A 127 -8.92 -9.81 1.72
CA PRO A 127 -9.03 -9.67 3.16
C PRO A 127 -9.57 -10.94 3.84
N ASP A 128 -8.87 -11.41 4.88
CA ASP A 128 -9.29 -12.54 5.70
C ASP A 128 -8.83 -12.35 7.15
N SER A 129 -9.77 -11.92 8.00
CA SER A 129 -9.51 -11.64 9.41
C SER A 129 -9.26 -12.90 10.26
N ASN A 130 -9.52 -14.10 9.74
CA ASN A 130 -9.29 -15.35 10.48
C ASN A 130 -7.81 -15.78 10.47
N LEU A 131 -6.99 -15.21 9.58
CA LEU A 131 -5.58 -15.57 9.45
C LEU A 131 -4.68 -14.88 10.47
N TYR A 132 -5.14 -13.79 11.09
CA TYR A 132 -4.37 -13.00 12.06
C TYR A 132 -2.97 -12.59 11.56
N LEU A 133 -2.87 -12.29 10.26
CA LEU A 133 -1.66 -11.82 9.59
C LEU A 133 -2.02 -10.73 8.56
N ASP A 134 -1.07 -9.86 8.24
CA ASP A 134 -1.33 -8.73 7.34
C ASP A 134 -1.12 -9.11 5.87
N ILE A 135 -0.10 -9.92 5.57
CA ILE A 135 0.32 -10.22 4.19
C ILE A 135 0.70 -11.69 4.01
N SER A 136 0.17 -12.32 2.95
CA SER A 136 0.66 -13.61 2.45
C SER A 136 1.53 -13.40 1.21
N VAL A 137 2.76 -13.92 1.21
CA VAL A 137 3.62 -14.00 0.03
C VAL A 137 3.55 -15.39 -0.58
N LEU A 138 3.13 -15.49 -1.84
CA LEU A 138 3.10 -16.73 -2.62
C LEU A 138 4.26 -16.70 -3.61
N LEU A 139 5.27 -17.55 -3.41
CA LEU A 139 6.45 -17.62 -4.27
C LEU A 139 6.24 -18.67 -5.36
N GLY A 140 6.15 -18.20 -6.61
CA GLY A 140 6.08 -19.06 -7.79
C GLY A 140 7.44 -19.62 -8.20
N SER A 141 7.44 -20.56 -9.15
CA SER A 141 8.64 -21.29 -9.58
C SER A 141 9.68 -20.41 -10.27
N GLN A 142 9.26 -19.26 -10.81
CA GLN A 142 10.12 -18.29 -11.49
C GLN A 142 10.60 -17.16 -10.58
N TRP A 143 10.28 -17.18 -9.28
CA TRP A 143 10.78 -16.14 -8.38
C TRP A 143 12.30 -16.21 -8.26
N LEU A 144 12.95 -15.08 -8.54
CA LEU A 144 14.34 -14.86 -8.19
C LEU A 144 14.43 -13.72 -7.19
N PRO A 145 15.31 -13.85 -6.18
CA PRO A 145 15.68 -12.73 -5.33
C PRO A 145 16.14 -11.53 -6.16
N PRO A 146 15.78 -10.30 -5.76
CA PRO A 146 16.39 -9.11 -6.31
C PRO A 146 17.91 -9.19 -6.19
N ALA A 147 18.62 -8.68 -7.19
CA ALA A 147 20.07 -8.59 -7.11
C ALA A 147 20.43 -7.62 -5.98
N ASP A 148 21.06 -8.12 -4.93
CA ASP A 148 21.63 -7.29 -3.89
C ASP A 148 22.62 -6.32 -4.56
N SER A 149 22.44 -5.00 -4.42
CA SER A 149 23.46 -4.01 -4.80
C SER A 149 24.77 -4.17 -4.00
N THR A 150 24.79 -5.10 -3.04
CA THR A 150 25.90 -5.44 -2.16
C THR A 150 26.86 -6.51 -2.71
N GLN A 151 26.78 -6.86 -4.00
CA GLN A 151 27.79 -7.69 -4.69
C GLN A 151 28.52 -6.95 -5.83
N SER A 152 28.55 -5.61 -5.80
CA SER A 152 29.29 -4.79 -6.79
C SER A 152 30.41 -3.92 -6.22
N GLU A 153 30.65 -3.92 -4.90
CA GLU A 153 31.71 -3.10 -4.29
C GLU A 153 32.76 -3.87 -3.47
N GLU A 154 32.62 -5.19 -3.29
CA GLU A 154 33.64 -6.02 -2.64
C GLU A 154 34.16 -7.08 -3.61
N THR A 155 35.43 -6.89 -4.03
CA THR A 155 36.31 -7.80 -4.80
C THR A 155 36.66 -7.34 -6.23
N THR A 156 37.29 -6.16 -6.34
CA THR A 156 38.37 -5.98 -7.34
C THR A 156 39.67 -5.49 -6.73
N THR A 157 39.92 -5.69 -5.42
CA THR A 157 41.30 -5.83 -4.97
C THR A 157 41.71 -7.27 -5.21
N ALA A 158 42.02 -7.54 -6.47
CA ALA A 158 43.00 -8.53 -6.85
C ALA A 158 44.11 -8.64 -5.79
N TRP A 159 44.25 -9.81 -5.16
CA TRP A 159 45.30 -10.07 -4.16
C TRP A 159 46.73 -9.90 -4.72
N TRP A 160 46.89 -9.74 -6.03
CA TRP A 160 48.16 -9.49 -6.71
C TRP A 160 48.57 -8.00 -6.77
N ASP A 161 47.74 -7.04 -6.32
CA ASP A 161 48.08 -5.60 -6.29
C ASP A 161 48.65 -5.14 -4.93
N LEU A 162 49.62 -5.90 -4.42
CA LEU A 162 50.31 -5.63 -3.15
C LEU A 162 51.50 -4.65 -3.29
N TRP A 163 51.75 -4.09 -4.47
CA TRP A 163 52.91 -3.25 -4.76
C TRP A 163 52.55 -1.81 -5.11
N SER A 164 51.27 -1.43 -5.10
CA SER A 164 50.79 -0.09 -5.42
C SER A 164 51.16 0.99 -4.39
N TRP A 165 51.57 0.60 -3.18
CA TRP A 165 51.98 1.53 -2.11
C TRP A 165 53.49 1.79 -2.05
N LEU A 166 54.30 1.25 -2.95
CA LEU A 166 55.74 1.56 -2.97
C LEU A 166 56.00 2.92 -3.64
N PRO A 167 56.59 3.90 -2.94
CA PRO A 167 57.06 5.12 -3.57
C PRO A 167 58.23 4.79 -4.51
N ARG A 168 58.22 5.37 -5.71
CA ARG A 168 59.33 5.32 -6.67
C ARG A 168 60.43 6.31 -6.32
#